data_AF-A0A0D6KT91-F1
#
_entry.id   AF-A0A0D6KT91-F1
#
_cell.length_a   1.000
_cell.length_b   1.000
_cell.length_c   1.000
_cell.angle_alpha   90.00
_cell.angle_beta   90.00
_cell.angle_gamma   90.00
#
_symmetry.space_group_name_H-M   'P 1'
#
loop_
_entity.id
_entity.type
_entity.pdbx_description
1 polymer ?
#
loop_
_entity_poly.entity_id
_entity_poly.type
_entity_poly.pdbx_seq_one_letter_code
_entity_poly.pdbx_strand_id
1 'polypeptide(L)'
;MTLTFDQNNYRHLLAEVVPVAIETEAEYERILKLVEQLTFNKNRTQEEQALYKLLIILIEAYETEHYPMEESAPHEILQHIMEESGTRQADLVGIIGSSGVVSEVVNGKRSISKAQAKALSEYFQVAPSLFI
;
A
#
# COMPACT_ATOMS: atom_id res chain seq x y z
N MET A 1 -14.47 -26.35 -20.64
CA MET A 1 -14.23 -25.49 -21.82
C MET A 1 -13.18 -24.48 -21.40
N THR A 2 -12.00 -24.51 -22.00
CA THR A 2 -10.97 -23.50 -21.77
C THR A 2 -11.47 -22.18 -22.36
N LEU A 3 -11.90 -21.25 -21.51
CA LEU A 3 -12.18 -19.87 -21.89
C LEU A 3 -10.85 -19.29 -22.39
N THR A 4 -10.66 -19.28 -23.71
CA THR A 4 -9.54 -18.66 -24.39
C THR A 4 -9.76 -17.16 -24.44
N PHE A 5 -8.71 -16.40 -24.14
CA PHE A 5 -8.66 -14.95 -24.24
C PHE A 5 -9.09 -14.48 -25.65
N ASP A 6 -10.13 -13.65 -25.72
CA ASP A 6 -10.66 -13.08 -26.95
C ASP A 6 -9.96 -11.75 -27.27
N GLN A 7 -9.07 -11.78 -28.25
CA GLN A 7 -8.35 -10.60 -28.70
C GLN A 7 -9.26 -9.52 -29.29
N ASN A 8 -10.38 -9.87 -29.93
CA ASN A 8 -11.28 -8.88 -30.51
C ASN A 8 -12.05 -8.15 -29.42
N ASN A 9 -12.52 -8.88 -28.40
CA ASN A 9 -13.14 -8.28 -27.22
C ASN A 9 -12.15 -7.34 -26.51
N TYR A 10 -10.92 -7.79 -26.29
CA TYR A 10 -9.90 -6.95 -25.67
C TYR A 10 -9.58 -5.69 -26.50
N ARG A 11 -9.54 -5.79 -27.83
CA ARG A 11 -9.36 -4.63 -28.71
C ARG A 11 -10.51 -3.63 -28.60
N HIS A 12 -11.75 -4.10 -28.42
CA HIS A 12 -12.89 -3.23 -28.19
C HIS A 12 -12.77 -2.48 -26.85
N LEU A 13 -12.44 -3.20 -25.78
CA LEU A 13 -12.18 -2.60 -24.46
C LEU A 13 -11.06 -1.54 -24.52
N LEU A 14 -9.97 -1.82 -25.24
CA LEU A 14 -8.89 -0.86 -25.43
C LEU A 14 -9.32 0.35 -26.27
N ALA A 15 -10.19 0.18 -27.26
CA ALA A 15 -10.70 1.29 -28.06
C ALA A 15 -11.69 2.17 -27.29
N GLU A 16 -12.41 1.60 -26.33
CA GLU A 16 -13.31 2.35 -25.44
C GLU A 16 -12.53 3.14 -24.39
N VAL A 17 -11.55 2.50 -23.75
CA VAL A 17 -10.78 3.12 -22.66
C VAL A 17 -9.65 4.01 -23.16
N VAL A 18 -9.06 3.67 -24.31
CA VAL A 18 -7.87 4.31 -24.90
C VAL A 18 -6.79 4.57 -23.83
N PRO A 19 -6.26 3.51 -23.19
CA PRO A 19 -5.28 3.67 -22.13
C PRO A 19 -3.97 4.21 -22.69
N VAL A 20 -3.45 5.26 -22.05
CA VAL A 20 -2.16 5.88 -22.33
C VAL A 20 -1.43 6.10 -21.00
N ALA A 21 -0.12 6.37 -21.06
CA ALA A 21 0.60 6.83 -19.88
C ALA A 21 -0.11 8.07 -19.31
N ILE A 22 -0.29 8.11 -17.99
CA ILE A 22 -0.98 9.18 -17.32
C ILE A 22 0.02 10.30 -17.09
N GLU A 23 -0.22 11.47 -17.67
CA GLU A 23 0.66 12.64 -17.51
C GLU A 23 -0.06 13.80 -16.81
N THR A 24 -1.39 13.69 -16.65
CA THR A 24 -2.23 14.74 -16.06
C THR A 24 -3.22 14.20 -15.05
N GLU A 25 -3.57 15.05 -14.10
CA GLU A 25 -4.59 14.76 -13.08
C GLU A 25 -5.96 14.39 -13.67
N ALA A 26 -6.33 15.01 -14.80
CA ALA A 26 -7.59 14.71 -15.47
C ALA A 26 -7.62 13.29 -16.07
N GLU A 27 -6.48 12.81 -16.58
CA GLU A 27 -6.33 11.45 -17.07
C GLU A 27 -6.32 10.44 -15.92
N TYR A 28 -5.63 10.79 -14.83
CA TYR A 28 -5.61 10.02 -13.59
C TYR A 28 -7.02 9.76 -13.07
N GLU A 29 -7.79 10.83 -12.83
CA GLU A 29 -9.18 10.77 -12.36
C GLU A 29 -10.10 9.95 -13.29
N ARG A 30 -9.89 10.07 -14.60
CA ARG A 30 -10.65 9.30 -15.59
C ARG A 30 -10.36 7.81 -15.48
N ILE A 31 -9.10 7.42 -15.39
CA ILE A 31 -8.70 6.01 -15.30
C ILE A 31 -9.06 5.43 -13.93
N LEU A 32 -8.93 6.21 -12.85
CA LEU A 32 -9.34 5.82 -11.50
C LEU A 32 -10.82 5.43 -11.45
N LYS A 33 -11.71 6.25 -12.02
CA LYS A 33 -13.15 5.94 -12.11
C LYS A 33 -13.45 4.65 -12.87
N LEU A 34 -12.70 4.35 -13.93
CA LEU A 34 -12.85 3.10 -14.68
C LEU A 34 -12.40 1.89 -13.87
N VAL A 35 -11.29 2.04 -13.14
CA VAL A 35 -10.80 1.01 -12.21
C VAL A 35 -11.82 0.76 -11.11
N GLU A 36 -12.39 1.80 -10.50
CA GLU A 36 -13.45 1.67 -9.49
C GLU A 36 -14.66 0.89 -10.02
N GLN A 37 -15.14 1.22 -11.22
CA GLN A 37 -16.25 0.48 -11.84
C GLN A 37 -15.93 -1.00 -12.02
N LEU A 38 -14.71 -1.31 -12.49
CA LEU A 38 -14.25 -2.68 -12.64
C LEU A 38 -14.09 -3.36 -11.27
N THR A 39 -13.62 -2.67 -10.23
CA THR A 39 -13.46 -3.17 -8.83
C THR A 39 -14.74 -3.82 -8.31
N PHE A 40 -15.91 -3.23 -8.57
CA PHE A 40 -17.18 -3.76 -8.08
C PHE A 40 -17.83 -4.80 -9.01
N ASN A 41 -17.28 -5.06 -10.19
CA ASN A 41 -17.78 -6.11 -11.09
C ASN A 41 -17.29 -7.50 -10.62
N LYS A 42 -18.22 -8.32 -10.10
CA LYS A 42 -17.93 -9.66 -9.55
C LYS A 42 -17.68 -10.74 -10.60
N ASN A 43 -18.05 -10.51 -11.86
CA ASN A 43 -18.01 -11.52 -12.93
C ASN A 43 -17.20 -11.02 -14.13
N ARG A 44 -15.97 -10.54 -13.89
CA ARG A 44 -15.12 -10.04 -14.97
C ARG A 44 -14.76 -11.13 -15.96
N THR A 45 -14.77 -10.79 -17.25
CA THR A 45 -14.15 -11.63 -18.28
C THR A 45 -12.62 -11.62 -18.14
N GLN A 46 -11.93 -12.53 -18.85
CA GLN A 46 -10.46 -12.52 -18.85
C GLN A 46 -9.90 -11.23 -19.45
N GLU A 47 -10.58 -10.64 -20.43
CA GLU A 47 -10.20 -9.40 -21.10
C GLU A 47 -10.42 -8.19 -20.20
N GLU A 48 -11.53 -8.14 -19.47
CA GLU A 48 -11.79 -7.10 -18.46
C GLU A 48 -10.77 -7.18 -17.32
N GLN A 49 -10.40 -8.39 -16.89
CA GLN A 49 -9.35 -8.57 -15.89
C GLN A 49 -7.97 -8.13 -16.39
N ALA A 50 -7.65 -8.38 -17.67
CA ALA A 50 -6.41 -7.91 -18.29
C ALA A 50 -6.38 -6.38 -18.43
N LEU A 51 -7.49 -5.76 -18.83
CA LEU A 51 -7.63 -4.31 -18.88
C LEU A 51 -7.49 -3.71 -17.48
N TYR A 52 -8.22 -4.24 -16.49
CA TYR A 52 -8.14 -3.78 -15.10
C TYR A 52 -6.69 -3.76 -14.58
N LYS A 53 -5.95 -4.85 -14.83
CA LYS A 53 -4.54 -4.93 -14.44
C LYS A 53 -3.68 -3.88 -15.13
N LEU A 54 -3.90 -3.64 -16.42
CA LEU A 54 -3.20 -2.59 -17.16
C LEU A 54 -3.47 -1.21 -16.55
N LEU A 55 -4.73 -0.89 -16.24
CA LEU A 55 -5.11 0.40 -15.68
C LEU A 55 -4.52 0.62 -14.28
N ILE A 56 -4.47 -0.41 -13.43
CA ILE A 56 -3.78 -0.33 -12.13
C ILE A 56 -2.31 0.03 -12.31
N ILE A 57 -1.60 -0.62 -13.23
CA ILE A 57 -0.18 -0.34 -13.46
C ILE A 57 0.05 1.12 -13.89
N LEU A 58 -0.87 1.68 -14.69
CA LEU A 58 -0.79 3.09 -15.11
C LEU A 58 -1.04 4.05 -13.94
N ILE A 59 -2.02 3.75 -13.08
CA ILE A 59 -2.31 4.50 -11.85
C ILE A 59 -1.09 4.46 -10.92
N GLU A 60 -0.57 3.27 -10.61
CA GLU A 60 0.59 3.09 -9.71
C GLU A 60 1.81 3.86 -10.21
N ALA A 61 2.06 3.87 -11.52
CA ALA A 61 3.16 4.63 -12.11
C ALA A 61 3.00 6.14 -11.91
N TYR A 62 1.79 6.68 -12.12
CA TYR A 62 1.50 8.09 -11.88
C TYR A 62 1.58 8.47 -10.41
N GLU A 63 0.97 7.68 -9.52
CA GLU A 63 0.98 7.89 -8.07
C GLU A 63 2.41 7.86 -7.52
N THR A 64 3.27 6.97 -8.00
CA THR A 64 4.67 6.91 -7.56
C THR A 64 5.41 8.24 -7.80
N GLU A 65 5.10 8.94 -8.89
CA GLU A 65 5.73 10.21 -9.24
C GLU A 65 5.05 11.43 -8.59
N HIS A 66 3.72 11.42 -8.51
CA HIS A 66 2.90 12.59 -8.14
C HIS A 66 2.35 12.55 -6.72
N TYR A 67 2.16 11.35 -6.17
CA TYR A 67 1.72 11.07 -4.81
C TYR A 67 2.68 10.11 -4.12
N PRO A 68 3.97 10.45 -4.00
CA PRO A 68 4.88 9.63 -3.22
C PRO A 68 4.25 9.47 -1.84
N MET A 69 3.98 8.23 -1.43
CA MET A 69 3.50 7.97 -0.07
C MET A 69 4.51 8.64 0.86
N GLU A 70 4.05 9.60 1.67
CA GLU A 70 4.87 10.08 2.78
C GLU A 70 5.15 8.83 3.62
N GLU A 71 6.39 8.33 3.57
CA GLU A 71 6.81 7.23 4.44
C GLU A 71 6.53 7.70 5.87
N SER A 72 5.45 7.18 6.47
CA SER A 72 5.11 7.48 7.85
C SER A 72 6.34 7.13 8.67
N ALA A 73 6.79 8.07 9.49
CA ALA A 73 8.05 7.86 10.19
C ALA A 73 7.92 6.59 11.06
N PRO A 74 8.97 5.76 11.20
CA PRO A 74 8.90 4.49 11.94
C PRO A 74 8.23 4.54 13.32
N HIS A 75 8.33 5.69 14.00
CA HIS A 75 7.69 5.92 15.30
C HIS A 75 6.16 6.16 15.20
N GLU A 76 5.67 6.74 14.11
CA GLU A 76 4.24 6.93 13.83
C GLU A 76 3.59 5.58 13.51
N ILE A 77 4.27 4.74 12.72
CA ILE A 77 3.83 3.37 12.45
C ILE A 77 3.76 2.58 13.76
N LEU A 78 4.77 2.71 14.63
CA LEU A 78 4.75 2.08 15.95
C LEU A 78 3.59 2.57 16.81
N GLN A 79 3.32 3.88 16.86
CA GLN A 79 2.18 4.43 17.60
C GLN A 79 0.85 3.89 17.09
N HIS A 80 0.68 3.83 15.77
CA HIS A 80 -0.52 3.31 15.15
C HIS A 80 -0.76 1.84 15.49
N ILE A 81 0.27 0.99 15.35
CA ILE A 81 0.18 -0.43 15.72
C ILE A 81 -0.15 -0.57 17.22
N MET A 82 0.47 0.22 18.09
CA MET A 82 0.19 0.21 19.54
C MET A 82 -1.25 0.60 19.86
N GLU A 83 -1.81 1.57 19.14
CA GLU A 83 -3.21 1.98 19.29
C GLU A 83 -4.17 0.87 18.87
N GLU A 84 -3.94 0.26 17.70
CA GLU A 84 -4.78 -0.83 17.19
C GLU A 84 -4.70 -2.11 18.04
N SER A 85 -3.50 -2.44 18.56
CA SER A 85 -3.29 -3.62 19.40
C SER A 85 -3.65 -3.40 20.87
N GLY A 86 -3.87 -2.15 21.29
CA GLY A 86 -4.04 -1.76 22.70
C GLY A 86 -2.76 -1.90 23.54
N THR A 87 -1.59 -2.00 22.91
CA THR A 87 -0.29 -2.15 23.59
C THR A 87 0.13 -0.83 24.23
N ARG A 88 0.54 -0.86 25.50
CA ARG A 88 1.04 0.31 26.20
C ARG A 88 2.56 0.38 26.11
N GLN A 89 3.13 1.58 26.26
CA GLN A 89 4.59 1.76 26.32
C GLN A 89 5.23 0.90 27.43
N ALA A 90 4.54 0.68 28.55
CA ALA A 90 5.02 -0.17 29.63
C ALA A 90 5.26 -1.63 29.18
N ASP A 91 4.49 -2.12 28.21
CA ASP A 91 4.59 -3.51 27.71
C ASP A 91 5.80 -3.71 26.80
N LEU A 92 6.36 -2.63 26.25
CA LEU A 92 7.57 -2.65 25.41
C LEU A 92 8.86 -2.50 26.23
N VAL A 93 8.75 -2.24 27.54
CA VAL A 93 9.90 -2.16 28.45
C VAL A 93 10.54 -3.54 28.57
N GLY A 94 11.86 -3.61 28.38
CA GLY A 94 12.62 -4.86 28.33
C GLY A 94 12.63 -5.53 26.94
N ILE A 95 11.71 -5.15 26.04
CA ILE A 95 11.70 -5.63 24.65
C ILE A 95 12.63 -4.75 23.79
N ILE A 96 12.40 -3.44 23.83
CA ILE A 96 13.19 -2.47 23.04
C ILE A 96 14.11 -1.58 23.87
N GLY A 97 14.06 -1.69 25.21
CA GLY A 97 14.92 -0.93 26.11
C GLY A 97 14.27 -0.61 27.45
N SER A 98 14.87 0.34 28.18
CA SER A 98 14.28 0.85 29.43
C SER A 98 13.06 1.73 29.17
N SER A 99 12.27 2.02 30.20
CA SER A 99 11.09 2.89 30.09
C SER A 99 11.37 4.25 29.43
N GLY A 100 12.52 4.87 29.74
CA GLY A 100 12.94 6.12 29.09
C GLY A 100 13.21 5.94 27.60
N VAL A 101 13.93 4.86 27.22
CA VAL A 101 14.23 4.56 25.81
C VAL A 101 12.96 4.28 25.02
N VAL A 102 12.02 3.51 25.60
CA VAL A 102 10.72 3.23 24.97
C VAL A 102 9.97 4.53 24.72
N SER A 103 9.90 5.42 25.71
CA SER A 103 9.22 6.70 25.55
C SER A 103 9.87 7.58 24.49
N GLU A 104 11.20 7.64 24.44
CA GLU A 104 11.92 8.38 23.40
C GLU A 104 11.66 7.82 22.00
N VAL A 105 11.63 6.49 21.87
CA VAL A 105 11.38 5.80 20.60
C VAL A 105 9.94 6.01 20.13
N VAL A 106 8.96 5.76 21.00
CA VAL A 106 7.53 5.87 20.65
C VAL A 106 7.18 7.32 20.29
N ASN A 107 7.75 8.30 20.98
CA ASN A 107 7.52 9.73 20.69
C ASN A 107 8.46 10.31 19.61
N GLY A 108 9.23 9.47 18.89
CA GLY A 108 10.09 9.93 17.78
C GLY A 108 11.32 10.76 18.19
N LYS A 109 11.61 10.91 19.48
CA LYS A 109 12.83 11.60 19.98
C LYS A 109 14.10 10.80 19.71
N ARG A 110 13.96 9.48 19.54
CA ARG A 110 15.03 8.54 19.23
C ARG A 110 14.61 7.63 18.09
N SER A 111 15.47 7.47 17.10
CA SER A 111 15.27 6.52 16.00
C SER A 111 15.20 5.08 16.50
N ILE A 112 14.35 4.27 15.86
CA ILE A 112 14.32 2.82 16.07
C ILE A 112 15.58 2.21 15.46
N SER A 113 16.37 1.51 16.27
CA SER A 113 17.53 0.75 15.76
C SER A 113 17.08 -0.55 15.08
N LYS A 114 17.91 -1.11 14.18
CA LYS A 114 17.62 -2.40 13.52
C LYS A 114 17.31 -3.54 14.49
N ALA A 115 17.97 -3.56 15.66
CA ALA A 115 17.70 -4.55 16.70
C ALA A 115 16.32 -4.37 17.33
N GLN A 116 15.93 -3.12 17.60
CA GLN A 116 14.59 -2.78 18.11
C GLN A 116 13.51 -3.05 17.06
N ALA A 117 13.74 -2.72 15.78
CA ALA A 117 12.83 -3.03 14.67
C ALA A 117 12.55 -4.54 14.58
N LYS A 118 13.58 -5.37 14.74
CA LYS A 118 13.42 -6.84 14.79
C LYS A 118 12.61 -7.29 16.00
N ALA A 119 12.89 -6.74 17.19
CA ALA A 119 12.14 -7.08 18.40
C ALA A 119 10.66 -6.67 18.31
N LEU A 120 10.38 -5.49 17.74
CA LEU A 120 9.01 -5.01 17.49
C LEU A 120 8.30 -5.87 16.45
N SER A 121 8.99 -6.26 15.37
CA SER A 121 8.48 -7.19 14.37
C SER A 121 8.09 -8.54 14.98
N GLU A 122 8.93 -9.10 15.86
CA GLU A 122 8.63 -10.34 16.57
C GLU A 122 7.46 -10.17 17.56
N TYR A 123 7.36 -9.03 18.23
CA TYR A 123 6.28 -8.75 19.19
C TYR A 123 4.92 -8.56 18.50
N PHE A 124 4.87 -7.74 17.43
CA PHE A 124 3.64 -7.41 16.72
C PHE A 124 3.31 -8.34 15.56
N GLN A 125 4.20 -9.27 15.21
CA GLN A 125 4.04 -10.20 14.08
C GLN A 125 3.87 -9.48 12.73
N VAL A 126 4.62 -8.39 12.54
CA VAL A 126 4.64 -7.57 11.31
C VAL A 126 6.04 -7.54 10.67
N ALA A 127 6.16 -7.05 9.44
CA ALA A 127 7.46 -6.94 8.77
C ALA A 127 8.38 -5.91 9.47
N PRO A 128 9.67 -6.20 9.67
CA PRO A 128 10.60 -5.27 10.31
C PRO A 128 10.87 -4.01 9.49
N SER A 129 10.60 -4.03 8.18
CA SER A 129 10.71 -2.87 7.28
C SER A 129 9.76 -1.73 7.65
N LEU A 130 8.70 -2.01 8.42
CA LEU A 130 7.78 -0.99 8.93
C LEU A 130 8.43 -0.09 10.00
N PHE A 131 9.58 -0.47 10.54
CA PHE A 131 10.25 0.26 11.62
C PHE A 131 11.66 0.76 11.25
N ILE A 132 12.01 0.79 9.96
CA ILE A 132 13.36 1.13 9.45
C ILE A 132 13.31 2.42 8.66
#